data_AF-A0AAV9DZN5-F1
#
_entry.id   AF-A0AAV9DZN5-F1
#
_cell.length_a   1.000
_cell.length_b   1.000
_cell.length_c   1.000
_cell.angle_alpha   90.00
_cell.angle_beta   90.00
_cell.angle_gamma   90.00
#
_symmetry.space_group_name_H-M   'P 1'
#
loop_
_entity.id
_entity.type
_entity.pdbx_description
1 polymer ?
#
loop_
_entity_poly.entity_id
_entity_poly.type
_entity_poly.pdbx_seq_one_letter_code
_entity_poly.pdbx_strand_id
1 'polypeptide(L)'
;MMTFFGLKQSSYQEYLKLKAKVEALQRSQRNLLGEDLGPLNSKELEQLESQLEMSLKQVRSTKTQYMLDQLCDLKRKEQMWQEANKSLKRKLDEYNSENPLQLSWDNGGSNVPFGRQPTHSEDFFQPLPVDPSLHIGYQVNAAATAQNVCGFIPGWMT
;
A
#
# COMPACT_ATOMS: atom_id res chain seq x y z
N MET A 1 -60.37 -3.63 -21.83
CA MET A 1 -60.43 -3.29 -20.39
C MET A 1 -59.77 -4.37 -19.51
N MET A 2 -60.14 -5.66 -19.67
CA MET A 2 -59.54 -6.79 -18.93
C MET A 2 -58.01 -6.93 -19.10
N THR A 3 -57.49 -6.72 -20.31
CA THR A 3 -56.05 -6.82 -20.62
C THR A 3 -55.22 -5.74 -19.92
N PHE A 4 -55.72 -4.51 -19.84
CA PHE A 4 -55.04 -3.41 -19.15
C PHE A 4 -55.00 -3.63 -17.63
N PHE A 5 -56.07 -4.17 -17.04
CA PHE A 5 -56.11 -4.51 -15.62
C PHE A 5 -55.15 -5.65 -15.27
N GLY A 6 -55.08 -6.69 -16.13
CA GLY A 6 -54.12 -7.79 -15.99
C GLY A 6 -52.65 -7.33 -16.10
N LEU A 7 -52.34 -6.42 -17.04
CA LEU A 7 -51.00 -5.84 -17.17
C LEU A 7 -50.62 -5.00 -15.94
N LYS A 8 -51.55 -4.20 -15.41
CA LYS A 8 -51.33 -3.41 -14.19
C LYS A 8 -51.10 -4.30 -12.97
N GLN A 9 -51.84 -5.41 -12.85
CA GLN A 9 -51.66 -6.38 -11.77
C GLN A 9 -50.30 -7.09 -11.85
N SER A 10 -49.91 -7.52 -13.06
CA SER A 10 -48.61 -8.16 -13.30
C SER A 10 -47.44 -7.21 -12.98
N SER A 11 -47.49 -5.98 -13.48
CA SER A 11 -46.46 -4.95 -13.19
C SER A 11 -46.33 -4.66 -11.69
N TYR A 12 -47.47 -4.55 -10.98
CA TYR A 12 -47.45 -4.34 -9.54
C TYR A 12 -46.85 -5.53 -8.77
N GLN A 13 -47.11 -6.76 -9.19
CA GLN A 13 -46.52 -7.94 -8.57
C GLN A 13 -45.01 -8.01 -8.79
N GLU A 14 -44.51 -7.66 -9.97
CA GLU A 14 -43.07 -7.55 -10.24
C GLU A 14 -42.43 -6.45 -9.40
N TYR A 15 -43.10 -5.31 -9.24
CA TYR A 15 -42.65 -4.26 -8.32
C TYR A 15 -42.52 -4.77 -6.88
N LEU A 16 -43.51 -5.50 -6.36
CA LEU A 16 -43.46 -6.04 -5.01
C LEU A 16 -42.32 -7.04 -4.82
N LYS A 17 -42.07 -7.90 -5.82
CA LYS A 17 -40.91 -8.82 -5.80
C LYS A 17 -39.60 -8.03 -5.76
N LEU A 18 -39.47 -6.98 -6.57
CA LEU A 18 -38.27 -6.15 -6.60
C LEU A 18 -38.06 -5.41 -5.27
N LYS A 19 -39.14 -4.83 -4.72
CA LYS A 19 -39.12 -4.13 -3.43
C LYS A 19 -38.65 -5.07 -2.31
N ALA A 20 -39.20 -6.28 -2.25
CA ALA A 20 -38.79 -7.28 -1.26
C ALA A 20 -37.30 -7.65 -1.39
N LYS A 21 -36.77 -7.77 -2.63
CA LYS A 21 -35.34 -8.00 -2.87
C LYS A 21 -34.48 -6.85 -2.36
N VAL A 22 -34.88 -5.61 -2.62
CA VAL A 22 -34.15 -4.41 -2.17
C VAL A 22 -34.10 -4.37 -0.63
N GLU A 23 -35.24 -4.58 0.03
CA GLU A 23 -35.32 -4.60 1.49
C GLU A 23 -34.47 -5.73 2.10
N ALA A 24 -34.43 -6.90 1.47
CA ALA A 24 -33.58 -8.02 1.88
C ALA A 24 -32.08 -7.68 1.75
N LEU A 25 -31.68 -7.06 0.63
CA LEU A 25 -30.30 -6.63 0.41
C LEU A 25 -29.87 -5.54 1.39
N GLN A 26 -30.72 -4.54 1.64
CA GLN A 26 -30.44 -3.49 2.62
C GLN A 26 -30.30 -4.04 4.04
N ARG A 27 -31.15 -5.00 4.42
CA ARG A 27 -31.01 -5.70 5.71
C ARG A 27 -29.70 -6.48 5.77
N SER A 28 -29.36 -7.21 4.72
CA SER A 28 -28.09 -7.94 4.65
C SER A 28 -26.88 -7.00 4.75
N GLN A 29 -26.92 -5.82 4.12
CA GLN A 29 -25.87 -4.82 4.23
C GLN A 29 -25.70 -4.33 5.67
N ARG A 30 -26.80 -3.98 6.35
CA ARG A 30 -26.76 -3.58 7.76
C ARG A 30 -26.16 -4.67 8.64
N ASN A 31 -26.57 -5.92 8.46
CA ASN A 31 -25.99 -7.04 9.20
C ASN A 31 -24.47 -7.16 8.96
N LEU A 32 -24.01 -7.05 7.70
CA LEU A 32 -22.58 -7.07 7.37
C LEU A 32 -21.80 -5.90 8.01
N LEU A 33 -22.47 -4.79 8.32
CA LEU A 33 -21.91 -3.65 9.04
C LEU A 33 -22.03 -3.80 10.57
N GLY A 34 -22.60 -4.89 11.06
CA GLY A 34 -22.83 -5.14 12.50
C GLY A 34 -24.08 -4.45 13.06
N GLU A 35 -24.96 -3.96 12.21
CA GLU A 35 -26.21 -3.29 12.58
C GLU A 35 -27.40 -4.27 12.53
N ASP A 36 -28.47 -3.97 13.28
CA ASP A 36 -29.74 -4.72 13.26
C ASP A 36 -29.62 -6.25 13.42
N LEU A 37 -28.67 -6.71 14.24
CA LEU A 37 -28.38 -8.14 14.44
C LEU A 37 -29.40 -8.88 15.30
N GLY A 38 -30.25 -8.16 16.05
CA GLY A 38 -31.22 -8.75 16.98
C GLY A 38 -32.16 -9.83 16.41
N PRO A 39 -32.60 -9.77 15.14
CA PRO A 39 -33.41 -10.81 14.51
C PRO A 39 -32.65 -12.09 14.13
N LEU A 40 -31.32 -12.10 14.17
CA LEU A 40 -30.52 -13.27 13.78
C LEU A 40 -30.38 -14.22 14.97
N ASN A 41 -30.45 -15.52 14.70
CA ASN A 41 -30.12 -16.54 15.69
C ASN A 41 -28.61 -16.82 15.75
N SER A 42 -28.16 -17.63 16.72
CA SER A 42 -26.73 -17.93 16.92
C SER A 42 -26.06 -18.52 15.68
N LYS A 43 -26.74 -19.44 14.97
CA LYS A 43 -26.20 -20.07 13.76
C LYS A 43 -26.05 -19.07 12.61
N GLU A 44 -27.01 -18.15 12.47
CA GLU A 44 -26.94 -17.10 11.45
C GLU A 44 -25.82 -16.09 11.75
N LEU A 45 -25.60 -15.78 13.04
CA LEU A 45 -24.49 -14.94 13.49
C LEU A 45 -23.12 -15.59 13.23
N GLU A 46 -22.96 -16.88 13.56
CA GLU A 46 -21.73 -17.64 13.27
C GLU A 46 -21.43 -17.67 11.76
N GLN A 47 -22.46 -17.84 10.93
CA GLN A 47 -22.30 -17.79 9.47
C GLN A 47 -21.87 -16.41 8.97
N LEU A 48 -22.47 -15.35 9.52
CA LEU A 48 -22.12 -13.96 9.19
C LEU A 48 -20.68 -13.65 9.60
N GLU A 49 -20.27 -14.03 10.80
CA GLU A 49 -18.91 -13.87 11.30
C GLU A 49 -17.90 -14.60 10.41
N SER A 50 -18.15 -15.89 10.12
CA SER A 50 -17.29 -16.68 9.24
C SER A 50 -17.16 -16.06 7.85
N GLN A 51 -18.26 -15.56 7.28
CA GLN A 51 -18.24 -14.87 5.98
C GLN A 51 -17.37 -13.60 6.02
N LEU A 52 -17.50 -12.80 7.07
CA LEU A 52 -16.71 -11.58 7.26
C LEU A 52 -15.23 -11.89 7.46
N GLU A 53 -14.90 -12.90 8.27
CA GLU A 53 -13.53 -13.35 8.51
C GLU A 53 -12.86 -13.81 7.22
N MET A 54 -13.52 -14.67 6.45
CA MET A 54 -13.02 -15.16 5.16
C MET A 54 -12.78 -14.01 4.17
N SER A 55 -13.75 -13.10 4.06
CA SER A 55 -13.63 -11.93 3.16
C SER A 55 -12.50 -11.01 3.58
N LEU A 56 -12.37 -10.72 4.88
CA LEU A 56 -11.31 -9.88 5.43
C LEU A 56 -9.93 -10.50 5.20
N LYS A 57 -9.79 -11.80 5.43
CA LYS A 57 -8.57 -12.55 5.13
C LYS A 57 -8.20 -12.45 3.65
N GLN A 58 -9.18 -12.60 2.75
CA GLN A 58 -8.96 -12.46 1.31
C GLN A 58 -8.50 -11.05 0.93
N VAL A 59 -9.19 -10.01 1.42
CA VAL A 59 -8.84 -8.60 1.14
C VAL A 59 -7.43 -8.29 1.63
N ARG A 60 -7.07 -8.71 2.85
CA ARG A 60 -5.73 -8.52 3.40
C ARG A 60 -4.67 -9.25 2.58
N SER A 61 -4.92 -10.50 2.22
CA SER A 61 -4.03 -11.31 1.39
C SER A 61 -3.77 -10.65 0.03
N THR A 62 -4.83 -10.26 -0.67
CA THR A 62 -4.72 -9.58 -1.97
C THR A 62 -3.97 -8.25 -1.86
N LYS A 63 -4.26 -7.44 -0.83
CA LYS A 63 -3.56 -6.17 -0.60
C LYS A 63 -2.06 -6.40 -0.35
N THR A 64 -1.72 -7.35 0.50
CA THR A 64 -0.33 -7.68 0.81
C THR A 64 0.41 -8.20 -0.40
N GLN A 65 -0.19 -9.14 -1.15
CA GLN A 65 0.42 -9.67 -2.36
C GLN A 65 0.70 -8.55 -3.36
N TYR A 66 -0.27 -7.66 -3.60
CA TYR A 66 -0.09 -6.51 -4.48
C TYR A 66 1.07 -5.60 -4.03
N MET A 67 1.17 -5.30 -2.72
CA MET A 67 2.26 -4.49 -2.19
C MET A 67 3.63 -5.17 -2.32
N LEU A 68 3.70 -6.49 -2.11
CA LEU A 68 4.92 -7.28 -2.30
C LEU A 68 5.36 -7.28 -3.77
N ASP A 69 4.42 -7.45 -4.70
CA ASP A 69 4.69 -7.41 -6.14
C ASP A 69 5.25 -6.03 -6.55
N GLN A 70 4.62 -4.95 -6.07
CA GLN A 70 5.11 -3.58 -6.31
C GLN A 70 6.52 -3.35 -5.74
N LEU A 71 6.78 -3.84 -4.52
CA LEU A 71 8.10 -3.72 -3.89
C LEU A 71 9.16 -4.47 -4.69
N CYS A 72 8.87 -5.69 -5.13
CA CYS A 72 9.76 -6.50 -5.95
C CYS A 72 10.07 -5.81 -7.29
N ASP A 73 9.06 -5.26 -7.95
CA ASP A 73 9.24 -4.53 -9.20
C ASP A 73 10.10 -3.28 -9.05
N LEU A 74 9.88 -2.50 -7.98
CA LEU A 74 10.68 -1.32 -7.68
C LEU A 74 12.13 -1.68 -7.37
N LYS A 75 12.37 -2.72 -6.56
CA LYS A 75 13.74 -3.20 -6.28
C LYS A 75 14.46 -3.66 -7.54
N ARG A 76 13.77 -4.36 -8.44
CA ARG A 76 14.34 -4.78 -9.73
C ARG A 76 14.74 -3.57 -10.56
N LYS A 77 13.87 -2.56 -10.65
CA LYS A 77 14.17 -1.32 -11.37
C LYS A 77 15.36 -0.60 -10.75
N GLU A 78 15.38 -0.46 -9.42
CA GLU A 78 16.49 0.16 -8.69
C GLU A 78 17.83 -0.50 -9.06
N GLN A 79 17.91 -1.83 -9.02
CA GLN A 79 19.11 -2.58 -9.40
C GLN A 79 19.54 -2.30 -10.84
N MET A 80 18.60 -2.34 -11.79
CA MET A 80 18.90 -2.03 -13.20
C MET A 80 19.48 -0.61 -13.38
N TRP A 81 18.90 0.38 -12.69
CA TRP A 81 19.39 1.76 -12.75
C TRP A 81 20.75 1.93 -12.08
N GLN A 82 20.99 1.23 -10.96
CA GLN A 82 22.29 1.24 -10.28
C GLN A 82 23.39 0.64 -11.18
N GLU A 83 23.11 -0.47 -11.86
CA GLU A 83 24.04 -1.10 -12.79
C GLU A 83 24.33 -0.21 -14.01
N ALA A 84 23.29 0.37 -14.62
CA ALA A 84 23.42 1.30 -15.73
C ALA A 84 24.26 2.52 -15.35
N ASN A 85 23.98 3.13 -14.19
CA ASN A 85 24.76 4.27 -13.67
C ASN A 85 26.21 3.89 -13.39
N LYS A 86 26.47 2.70 -12.81
CA LYS A 86 27.85 2.21 -12.59
C LYS A 86 28.60 2.01 -13.90
N SER A 87 27.92 1.52 -14.94
CA SER A 87 28.49 1.37 -16.28
C SER A 87 28.84 2.72 -16.91
N LEU A 88 27.93 3.70 -16.83
CA LEU A 88 28.15 5.05 -17.35
C LEU A 88 29.30 5.78 -16.63
N LYS A 89 29.36 5.69 -15.30
CA LYS A 89 30.47 6.27 -14.52
C LYS A 89 31.83 5.72 -14.98
N ARG A 90 31.92 4.40 -15.16
CA ARG A 90 33.15 3.76 -15.64
C ARG A 90 33.56 4.26 -17.02
N LYS A 91 32.61 4.38 -17.96
CA LYS A 91 32.87 4.91 -19.31
C LYS A 91 33.35 6.37 -19.28
N LEU A 92 32.81 7.18 -18.36
CA LEU A 92 33.24 8.56 -18.18
C LEU A 92 34.68 8.63 -17.64
N ASP A 93 35.01 7.78 -16.67
CA ASP A 93 36.36 7.69 -16.11
C ASP A 93 37.39 7.24 -17.16
N GLU A 94 37.04 6.24 -17.99
CA GLU A 94 37.84 5.78 -19.13
C GLU A 94 38.08 6.92 -20.14
N TYR A 95 37.03 7.64 -20.55
CA TYR A 95 37.13 8.77 -21.48
C TYR A 95 37.99 9.91 -20.92
N ASN A 96 37.82 10.27 -19.64
CA ASN A 96 38.62 11.31 -19.00
C ASN A 96 40.10 10.92 -18.86
N SER A 97 40.38 9.63 -18.74
CA SER A 97 41.75 9.10 -18.67
C SER A 97 42.43 9.07 -20.04
N GLU A 98 41.68 8.87 -21.12
CA GLU A 98 42.18 8.85 -22.51
C GLU A 98 42.23 10.25 -23.16
N ASN A 99 41.55 11.26 -22.60
CA ASN A 99 41.53 12.63 -23.11
C ASN A 99 41.77 13.68 -21.98
N PRO A 100 43.03 13.89 -21.53
CA PRO A 100 43.35 14.86 -20.48
C PRO A 100 43.07 16.33 -20.87
N LEU A 101 42.68 16.62 -22.12
CA LEU A 101 42.44 17.98 -22.63
C LEU A 101 41.01 18.50 -22.43
N GLN A 102 40.07 17.70 -21.92
CA GLN A 102 38.70 18.16 -21.65
C GLN A 102 38.44 18.56 -20.19
N LEU A 103 39.49 18.86 -19.41
CA LEU A 103 39.36 19.52 -18.09
C LEU A 103 39.29 21.06 -18.17
N SER A 104 38.97 21.64 -19.34
CA SER A 104 39.03 23.09 -19.59
C SER A 104 37.78 23.89 -19.15
N TRP A 105 36.70 23.26 -18.68
CA TRP A 105 35.47 24.02 -18.35
C TRP A 105 35.32 24.38 -16.86
N ASP A 106 36.26 24.01 -15.98
CA ASP A 106 36.18 24.34 -14.54
C ASP A 106 37.36 25.18 -14.02
N ASN A 107 38.22 25.71 -14.88
CA ASN A 107 39.36 26.55 -14.47
C ASN A 107 39.29 27.95 -15.06
N GLY A 108 38.29 28.73 -14.63
CA GLY A 108 38.12 30.13 -14.98
C GLY A 108 37.49 30.91 -13.83
N GLY A 109 38.29 31.30 -12.84
CA GLY A 109 37.84 32.00 -11.65
C GLY A 109 37.20 33.37 -11.90
N SER A 110 36.25 33.71 -11.04
CA SER A 110 36.02 35.09 -10.59
C SER A 110 35.50 35.09 -9.16
N ASN A 111 36.41 35.43 -8.25
CA ASN A 111 36.10 35.91 -6.91
C ASN A 111 35.13 37.09 -7.01
N VAL A 112 33.99 37.02 -6.33
CA VAL A 112 33.33 38.20 -5.75
C VAL A 112 32.89 37.84 -4.31
N PRO A 113 33.34 38.58 -3.27
CA PRO A 113 33.26 38.13 -1.87
C PRO A 113 32.23 38.92 -1.05
N PHE A 114 31.24 38.27 -0.43
CA PHE A 114 30.47 38.77 0.74
C PHE A 114 29.64 37.58 1.26
N GLY A 115 29.50 37.21 2.52
CA GLY A 115 29.94 37.66 3.84
C GLY A 115 29.19 36.78 4.88
N ARG A 116 29.88 36.36 5.95
CA ARG A 116 29.43 35.71 7.22
C ARG A 116 28.02 35.06 7.39
N GLN A 117 28.04 33.76 7.76
CA GLN A 117 27.35 33.03 8.88
C GLN A 117 25.81 33.12 9.09
N PRO A 118 25.18 32.25 9.93
CA PRO A 118 25.36 30.82 10.23
C PRO A 118 24.02 30.01 10.14
N THR A 119 24.09 28.68 10.33
CA THR A 119 23.06 27.72 10.85
C THR A 119 21.56 27.87 10.52
N HIS A 120 20.92 26.70 10.34
CA HIS A 120 19.47 26.41 10.39
C HIS A 120 18.73 26.32 9.05
N SER A 121 18.53 25.08 8.60
CA SER A 121 17.23 24.60 8.09
C SER A 121 17.23 23.07 8.12
N GLU A 122 17.32 22.51 9.33
CA GLU A 122 16.69 21.24 9.65
C GLU A 122 15.17 21.47 9.65
N ASP A 123 14.51 21.37 8.50
CA ASP A 123 13.05 21.59 8.45
C ASP A 123 12.32 20.64 7.48
N PHE A 124 12.89 19.48 7.17
CA PHE A 124 12.15 18.46 6.40
C PHE A 124 11.93 17.12 7.09
N PHE A 125 12.61 16.85 8.21
CA PHE A 125 12.29 15.68 9.03
C PHE A 125 12.52 15.98 10.50
N GLN A 126 11.44 16.25 11.23
CA GLN A 126 11.46 16.17 12.69
C GLN A 126 11.17 14.72 13.11
N PRO A 127 12.07 14.05 13.85
CA PRO A 127 11.72 12.87 14.62
C PRO A 127 10.82 13.32 15.78
N LEU A 128 9.58 12.85 15.81
CA LEU A 128 8.71 13.08 16.96
C LEU A 128 9.37 12.49 18.23
N PRO A 129 9.20 13.12 19.42
CA PRO A 129 9.71 12.58 20.67
C PRO A 129 9.06 11.22 20.93
N VAL A 130 9.89 10.18 21.00
CA VAL A 130 9.46 8.86 21.48
C VAL A 130 9.19 9.01 22.98
N ASP A 131 7.93 8.87 23.37
CA ASP A 131 7.52 8.75 24.76
C ASP A 131 8.26 7.55 25.40
N PRO A 132 8.99 7.73 26.52
CA PRO A 132 9.73 6.64 27.18
C PRO A 132 8.88 5.49 27.74
N SER A 133 7.54 5.53 27.63
CA SER A 133 6.65 4.56 28.27
C SER A 133 6.31 3.30 27.46
N LEU A 134 6.69 3.21 26.17
CA LEU A 134 6.37 2.05 25.32
C LEU A 134 7.63 1.27 24.90
N HIS A 135 8.36 0.77 25.89
CA HIS A 135 9.34 -0.30 25.69
C HIS A 135 8.61 -1.65 25.62
N ILE A 136 7.88 -1.91 24.52
CA ILE A 136 7.48 -3.29 24.18
C ILE A 136 8.68 -3.91 23.44
N GLY A 137 9.34 -4.83 24.14
CA GLY A 137 10.70 -5.26 23.84
C GLY A 137 10.88 -5.83 22.44
N TYR A 138 11.81 -5.23 21.71
CA TYR A 138 12.55 -5.92 20.67
C TYR A 138 14.03 -5.52 20.80
N GLN A 139 14.76 -6.33 21.56
CA GLN A 139 16.22 -6.32 21.54
C GLN A 139 16.64 -6.92 20.19
N VAL A 140 17.15 -6.09 19.28
CA VAL A 140 17.66 -6.55 17.98
C VAL A 140 19.11 -6.97 18.20
N ASN A 141 19.35 -8.27 18.36
CA ASN A 141 20.69 -8.82 18.28
C ASN A 141 21.14 -8.80 16.82
N ALA A 142 22.09 -7.91 16.54
CA ALA A 142 22.78 -7.81 15.26
C ALA A 142 23.70 -9.03 15.07
N ALA A 143 23.18 -10.10 14.48
CA ALA A 143 23.96 -11.09 13.76
C ALA A 143 23.05 -11.99 12.92
N ALA A 144 23.56 -12.35 11.74
CA ALA A 144 23.14 -13.47 10.89
C ALA A 144 22.25 -13.14 9.67
N THR A 145 22.96 -13.03 8.54
CA THR A 145 22.74 -13.82 7.32
C THR A 145 21.79 -13.24 6.27
N ALA A 146 22.43 -12.72 5.22
CA ALA A 146 21.89 -12.65 3.88
C ALA A 146 21.29 -13.99 3.46
N GLN A 147 19.97 -14.04 3.30
CA GLN A 147 19.23 -14.92 2.37
C GLN A 147 17.74 -14.78 2.68
N ASN A 148 17.00 -14.01 1.89
CA ASN A 148 15.68 -14.47 1.48
C ASN A 148 15.16 -13.68 0.27
N VAL A 149 15.14 -14.36 -0.88
CA VAL A 149 14.46 -13.91 -2.09
C VAL A 149 12.98 -14.22 -1.91
N CYS A 150 12.19 -13.18 -1.59
CA CYS A 150 10.72 -13.22 -1.65
C CYS A 150 10.00 -14.24 -0.72
N GLY A 151 10.39 -14.34 0.55
CA GLY A 151 9.76 -15.29 1.50
C GLY A 151 9.52 -14.77 2.91
N PHE A 152 9.45 -13.45 3.13
CA PHE A 152 9.05 -12.94 4.44
C PHE A 152 7.53 -12.91 4.56
N ILE A 153 6.96 -13.91 5.23
CA ILE A 153 5.55 -13.93 5.66
C ILE A 153 5.52 -13.48 7.13
N PRO A 154 4.99 -12.29 7.45
CA PRO A 154 4.89 -11.83 8.83
C PRO A 154 3.88 -12.68 9.63
N GLY A 155 4.13 -12.86 10.94
CA GLY A 155 3.36 -13.76 11.81
C GLY A 155 1.86 -13.47 11.95
N TRP A 156 1.38 -12.28 11.56
CA TRP A 156 -0.07 -11.98 11.48
C TRP A 156 -0.78 -12.69 10.33
N MET A 157 -0.03 -13.34 9.43
CA MET A 157 -0.54 -14.14 8.31
C MET A 157 -0.72 -15.64 8.65
N THR A 158 -0.46 -16.06 9.90
CA THR A 158 -0.76 -17.40 10.43
C THR A 158 -2.01 -17.36 11.28
#